data_AF-X0RU35-F1
#
_entry.id   AF-X0RU35-F1
#
_cell.length_a   1.000
_cell.length_b   1.000
_cell.length_c   1.000
_cell.angle_alpha   90.00
_cell.angle_beta   90.00
_cell.angle_gamma   90.00
#
_symmetry.space_group_name_H-M   'P 1'
#
loop_
_entity.id
_entity.type
_entity.pdbx_description
1 polymer ?
#
loop_
_entity_poly.entity_id
_entity_poly.type
_entity_poly.pdbx_seq_one_letter_code
_entity_poly.pdbx_strand_id
1 'polypeptide(L)'
;MNLAYILAWLLPLSTGIVVYMAASPQRVRGWKSTCAGYGFLFGMLLVAAFASIAARDAVAQAWMNASWCLLPVFVIAAAIAWRRRAGASSPSESSRVLSNWQCAGLAAMLASLAVRGAIIAREVWLRPLYPWDAWSAWAVKPKTWFLLDHYVPFVSMPDWLSSAQGDLYTEVAWHYPNALAWIELWFASAAGGWIEPLINLPWLGLWIALLLGHYGQWRALGMDRVRALIFVYALGSLPLLSVHVALAGYADLWVATGFGFGVLAWMRWLQRRER
;
A
#
# COMPACT_ATOMS: atom_id res chain seq x y z
N MET A 1 -18.11 8.70 7.92
CA MET A 1 -17.37 7.56 7.33
C MET A 1 -17.99 6.27 7.89
N ASN A 2 -18.42 5.34 7.04
CA ASN A 2 -19.10 4.11 7.48
C ASN A 2 -18.08 3.12 8.09
N LEU A 3 -18.54 2.28 9.03
CA LEU A 3 -17.74 1.23 9.70
C LEU A 3 -17.06 0.30 8.69
N ALA A 4 -17.76 -0.10 7.62
CA ALA A 4 -17.21 -0.96 6.57
C ALA A 4 -15.93 -0.38 5.95
N TYR A 5 -15.95 0.91 5.63
CA TYR A 5 -14.78 1.59 5.05
C TYR A 5 -13.60 1.68 6.04
N ILE A 6 -13.87 1.88 7.34
CA ILE A 6 -12.80 1.83 8.37
C ILE A 6 -12.18 0.43 8.43
N LEU A 7 -13.01 -0.61 8.41
CA LEU A 7 -12.54 -1.99 8.40
C LEU A 7 -11.76 -2.31 7.11
N ALA A 8 -12.10 -1.70 5.98
CA ALA A 8 -11.36 -1.79 4.72
C ALA A 8 -9.93 -1.28 4.78
N TRP A 9 -9.63 -0.40 5.74
CA TRP A 9 -8.26 0.00 6.07
C TRP A 9 -7.60 -0.93 7.08
N LEU A 10 -8.31 -1.27 8.16
CA LEU A 10 -7.75 -1.99 9.30
C LEU A 10 -7.44 -3.46 8.99
N LEU A 11 -8.33 -4.16 8.27
CA LEU A 11 -8.18 -5.58 7.95
C LEU A 11 -6.91 -5.86 7.11
N PRO A 12 -6.67 -5.20 5.96
CA PRO A 12 -5.47 -5.48 5.18
C PRO A 12 -4.21 -5.04 5.92
N LEU A 13 -4.24 -3.88 6.58
CA LEU A 13 -3.08 -3.40 7.34
C LEU A 13 -2.69 -4.39 8.44
N SER A 14 -3.65 -4.83 9.25
CA SER A 14 -3.39 -5.80 10.32
C SER A 14 -2.95 -7.16 9.77
N THR A 15 -3.59 -7.65 8.70
CA THR A 15 -3.24 -8.91 8.01
C THR A 15 -1.82 -8.86 7.47
N GLY A 16 -1.48 -7.82 6.71
CA GLY A 16 -0.13 -7.69 6.15
C GLY A 16 0.93 -7.49 7.24
N ILE A 17 0.62 -6.77 8.33
CA ILE A 17 1.51 -6.66 9.49
C ILE A 17 1.81 -8.07 10.05
N VAL A 18 0.78 -8.88 10.34
CA VAL A 18 1.02 -10.22 10.91
C VAL A 18 1.71 -11.17 9.93
N VAL A 19 1.43 -11.06 8.63
CA VAL A 19 2.12 -11.81 7.58
C VAL A 19 3.62 -11.44 7.54
N TYR A 20 3.95 -10.15 7.55
CA TYR A 20 5.34 -9.71 7.62
C TYR A 20 6.02 -10.22 8.90
N MET A 21 5.33 -10.17 10.04
CA MET A 21 5.86 -10.63 11.32
C MET A 21 6.08 -12.14 11.38
N ALA A 22 5.23 -12.92 10.71
CA ALA A 22 5.40 -14.37 10.59
C ALA A 22 6.62 -14.72 9.73
N ALA A 23 6.85 -13.95 8.65
CA ALA A 23 7.99 -14.11 7.77
C ALA A 23 9.31 -13.59 8.36
N SER A 24 9.27 -12.49 9.11
CA SER A 24 10.44 -11.82 9.72
C SER A 24 10.25 -11.68 11.24
N PRO A 25 10.44 -12.77 12.01
CA PRO A 25 10.16 -12.79 13.44
C PRO A 25 11.19 -12.02 14.28
N GLN A 26 12.40 -11.80 13.73
CA GLN A 26 13.48 -11.13 14.44
C GLN A 26 13.20 -9.64 14.63
N ARG A 27 13.36 -9.16 15.86
CA ARG A 27 13.22 -7.74 16.19
C ARG A 27 14.53 -7.03 15.91
N VAL A 28 14.49 -6.10 14.98
CA VAL A 28 15.61 -5.23 14.61
C VAL A 28 15.28 -3.78 14.93
N ARG A 29 16.28 -2.90 14.94
CA ARG A 29 16.04 -1.46 15.14
C ARG A 29 15.08 -0.97 14.06
N GLY A 30 14.08 -0.17 14.45
CA GLY A 30 13.06 0.33 13.51
C GLY A 30 11.99 -0.70 13.09
N TRP A 31 12.01 -1.91 13.66
CA TRP A 31 11.13 -3.01 13.26
C TRP A 31 9.63 -2.68 13.27
N LYS A 32 9.13 -1.90 14.23
CA LYS A 32 7.71 -1.49 14.25
C LYS A 32 7.33 -0.73 12.99
N SER A 33 8.19 0.19 12.56
CA SER A 33 8.01 0.97 11.33
C SER A 33 8.15 0.08 10.09
N THR A 34 9.08 -0.88 10.09
CA THR A 34 9.18 -1.88 9.01
C THR A 34 7.91 -2.71 8.91
N CYS A 35 7.38 -3.21 10.03
CA CYS A 35 6.13 -3.97 10.04
C CYS A 35 4.96 -3.15 9.48
N ALA A 36 4.82 -1.88 9.88
CA ALA A 36 3.77 -1.02 9.37
C ALA A 36 3.91 -0.77 7.86
N GLY A 37 5.12 -0.45 7.38
CA GLY A 37 5.37 -0.19 5.96
C GLY A 37 5.14 -1.41 5.07
N TYR A 38 5.83 -2.52 5.36
CA TYR A 38 5.65 -3.76 4.60
C TYR A 38 4.24 -4.33 4.78
N GLY A 39 3.68 -4.19 5.98
CA GLY A 39 2.35 -4.70 6.28
C GLY A 39 1.26 -4.01 5.47
N PHE A 40 1.36 -2.69 5.25
CA PHE A 40 0.44 -2.01 4.34
C PHE A 40 0.54 -2.56 2.91
N LEU A 41 1.76 -2.65 2.35
CA LEU A 41 1.97 -3.14 0.99
C LEU A 41 1.47 -4.59 0.82
N PHE A 42 1.88 -5.51 1.70
CA PHE A 42 1.45 -6.90 1.65
C PHE A 42 -0.04 -7.06 1.89
N GLY A 43 -0.62 -6.28 2.80
CA GLY A 43 -2.06 -6.26 3.03
C GLY A 43 -2.85 -5.91 1.78
N MET A 44 -2.43 -4.86 1.07
CA MET A 44 -3.09 -4.42 -0.16
C MET A 44 -2.91 -5.41 -1.31
N LEU A 45 -1.74 -6.03 -1.44
CA LEU A 45 -1.51 -7.08 -2.44
C LEU A 45 -2.34 -8.34 -2.16
N LEU A 46 -2.52 -8.71 -0.89
CA LEU A 46 -3.39 -9.82 -0.50
C LEU A 46 -4.86 -9.51 -0.79
N VAL A 47 -5.30 -8.27 -0.51
CA VAL A 47 -6.64 -7.80 -0.94
C VAL A 47 -6.81 -7.96 -2.43
N ALA A 48 -5.86 -7.47 -3.23
CA ALA A 48 -5.93 -7.59 -4.69
C ALA A 48 -6.05 -9.05 -5.14
N ALA A 49 -5.22 -9.94 -4.58
CA ALA A 49 -5.22 -11.35 -4.90
C ALA A 49 -6.56 -12.01 -4.54
N PHE A 50 -7.06 -11.83 -3.31
CA PHE A 50 -8.30 -12.49 -2.88
C PHE A 50 -9.54 -11.90 -3.56
N ALA A 51 -9.62 -10.59 -3.74
CA ALA A 51 -10.71 -9.97 -4.49
C ALA A 51 -10.75 -10.46 -5.94
N SER A 52 -9.58 -10.64 -6.57
CA SER A 52 -9.50 -11.15 -7.95
C SER A 52 -10.05 -12.56 -8.17
N ILE A 53 -10.20 -13.33 -7.09
CA ILE A 53 -10.69 -14.70 -7.11
C ILE A 53 -12.14 -14.72 -6.59
N ALA A 54 -12.41 -14.06 -5.46
CA ALA A 54 -13.67 -14.20 -4.73
C ALA A 54 -14.77 -13.22 -5.15
N ALA A 55 -14.46 -12.17 -5.92
CA ALA A 55 -15.39 -11.08 -6.21
C ALA A 55 -15.71 -10.90 -7.69
N ARG A 56 -15.33 -11.86 -8.55
CA ARG A 56 -15.51 -11.74 -10.01
C ARG A 56 -16.96 -11.63 -10.44
N ASP A 57 -17.87 -12.33 -9.79
CA ASP A 57 -19.29 -12.37 -10.17
C ASP A 57 -20.17 -11.36 -9.41
N ALA A 58 -19.60 -10.68 -8.40
CA ALA A 58 -20.30 -9.73 -7.52
C ALA A 58 -19.32 -8.68 -7.01
N VAL A 59 -18.90 -7.78 -7.90
CA VAL A 59 -17.82 -6.82 -7.66
C VAL A 59 -18.22 -5.78 -6.59
N ALA A 60 -19.49 -5.40 -6.50
CA ALA A 60 -20.00 -4.53 -5.44
C ALA A 60 -19.88 -5.16 -4.05
N GLN A 61 -19.69 -6.48 -3.96
CA GLN A 61 -19.45 -7.21 -2.71
C GLN A 61 -17.97 -7.58 -2.49
N ALA A 62 -17.05 -7.01 -3.28
CA ALA A 62 -15.63 -7.36 -3.22
C ALA A 62 -15.03 -7.27 -1.82
N TRP A 63 -15.35 -6.21 -1.06
CA TRP A 63 -14.97 -6.06 0.35
C TRP A 63 -15.40 -7.26 1.20
N MET A 64 -16.66 -7.68 1.11
CA MET A 64 -17.18 -8.77 1.92
C MET A 64 -16.56 -10.11 1.50
N ASN A 65 -16.54 -10.39 0.20
CA ASN A 65 -16.07 -11.68 -0.32
C ASN A 65 -14.58 -11.90 -0.05
N ALA A 66 -13.74 -10.89 -0.29
CA ALA A 66 -12.31 -11.00 -0.02
C ALA A 66 -11.99 -10.97 1.49
N SER A 67 -12.83 -10.34 2.33
CA SER A 67 -12.66 -10.35 3.78
C SER A 67 -12.73 -11.78 4.35
N TRP A 68 -13.63 -12.62 3.83
CA TRP A 68 -13.73 -14.02 4.25
C TRP A 68 -12.48 -14.84 3.93
N CYS A 69 -11.74 -14.49 2.88
CA CYS A 69 -10.46 -15.12 2.56
C CYS A 69 -9.30 -14.54 3.40
N LEU A 70 -9.33 -13.23 3.70
CA LEU A 70 -8.29 -12.54 4.48
C LEU A 70 -8.31 -12.93 5.96
N LEU A 71 -9.48 -13.14 6.56
CA LEU A 71 -9.61 -13.47 7.98
C LEU A 71 -8.85 -14.74 8.38
N PRO A 72 -8.97 -15.89 7.68
CA PRO A 72 -8.16 -17.07 7.93
C PRO A 72 -6.66 -16.79 7.82
N VAL A 73 -6.23 -16.02 6.82
CA VAL A 73 -4.82 -15.65 6.64
C VAL A 73 -4.33 -14.84 7.84
N PHE A 74 -5.12 -13.87 8.31
CA PHE A 74 -4.81 -13.11 9.52
C PHE A 74 -4.65 -14.03 10.72
N VAL A 75 -5.61 -14.92 10.99
CA VAL A 75 -5.57 -15.82 12.17
C VAL A 75 -4.35 -16.73 12.11
N ILE A 76 -4.10 -17.37 10.96
CA ILE A 76 -2.97 -18.29 10.78
C ILE A 76 -1.64 -17.53 10.92
N ALA A 77 -1.48 -16.41 10.22
CA ALA A 77 -0.26 -15.61 10.28
C ALA A 77 -0.03 -15.03 11.68
N ALA A 78 -1.08 -14.59 12.39
CA ALA A 78 -0.98 -14.13 13.76
C ALA A 78 -0.53 -15.24 14.71
N ALA A 79 -1.08 -16.47 14.57
CA ALA A 79 -0.66 -17.62 15.35
C ALA A 79 0.80 -18.00 15.09
N ILE A 80 1.24 -18.02 13.83
CA ILE A 80 2.64 -18.27 13.45
C ILE A 80 3.56 -17.17 14.00
N ALA A 81 3.19 -15.90 13.83
CA ALA A 81 3.94 -14.76 14.33
C ALA A 81 4.07 -14.80 15.86
N TRP A 82 3.00 -15.14 16.58
CA TRP A 82 3.02 -15.31 18.03
C TRP A 82 4.00 -16.40 18.45
N ARG A 83 3.91 -17.59 17.86
CA ARG A 83 4.81 -18.72 18.15
C ARG A 83 6.27 -18.39 17.88
N ARG A 84 6.56 -17.77 16.73
CA ARG A 84 7.94 -17.41 16.34
C ARG A 84 8.52 -16.26 17.17
N ARG A 85 7.68 -15.45 17.82
CA ARG A 85 8.10 -14.31 18.64
C ARG A 85 8.44 -14.66 20.08
N ALA A 86 7.98 -15.80 20.59
CA ALA A 86 8.18 -16.17 21.99
C ALA A 86 9.67 -16.25 22.41
N GLY A 87 10.61 -16.37 21.46
CA GLY A 87 12.06 -16.36 21.70
C GLY A 87 12.82 -15.14 21.13
N ALA A 88 12.15 -14.13 20.59
CA ALA A 88 12.83 -13.01 19.93
C ALA A 88 13.28 -11.95 20.94
N SER A 89 14.59 -11.75 21.09
CA SER A 89 15.16 -10.68 21.90
C SER A 89 14.87 -9.31 21.27
N SER A 90 14.61 -8.32 22.11
CA SER A 90 14.48 -6.94 21.64
C SER A 90 15.87 -6.33 21.49
N PRO A 91 16.17 -5.64 20.37
CA PRO A 91 17.49 -5.09 20.14
C PRO A 91 17.78 -4.01 21.18
N SER A 92 18.96 -4.09 21.80
CA SER A 92 19.46 -3.02 22.67
C SER A 92 19.71 -1.77 21.82
N GLU A 93 19.01 -0.69 22.17
CA GLU A 93 19.18 0.60 21.53
C GLU A 93 20.05 1.46 22.42
N SER A 94 21.28 1.74 22.00
CA SER A 94 22.07 2.77 22.67
C SER A 94 21.42 4.11 22.40
N SER A 95 20.78 4.69 23.41
CA SER A 95 20.18 6.01 23.33
C SER A 95 21.29 7.05 23.29
N ARG A 96 21.73 7.43 22.08
CA ARG A 96 22.51 8.65 21.93
C ARG A 96 21.63 9.82 22.37
N VAL A 97 22.07 10.54 23.40
CA VAL A 97 21.40 11.76 23.84
C VAL A 97 21.55 12.78 22.72
N LEU A 98 20.41 13.21 22.18
CA LEU A 98 20.36 14.25 21.15
C LEU A 98 20.43 15.61 21.84
N SER A 99 21.11 16.57 21.20
CA SER A 99 21.07 17.95 21.67
C SER A 99 19.68 18.56 21.42
N ASN A 100 19.30 19.58 22.19
CA ASN A 100 18.00 20.25 22.03
C ASN A 100 17.79 20.77 20.59
N TRP A 101 18.84 21.28 19.95
CA TRP A 101 18.80 21.75 18.55
C TRP A 101 18.59 20.61 17.55
N GLN A 102 19.20 19.44 17.77
CA GLN A 102 18.98 18.26 16.93
C GLN A 102 17.53 17.78 17.06
N CYS A 103 17.00 17.72 18.30
CA CYS A 103 15.60 17.39 18.55
C CYS A 103 14.65 18.38 17.86
N ALA A 104 14.89 19.69 18.03
CA ALA A 104 14.08 20.74 17.40
C ALA A 104 14.12 20.66 15.87
N GLY A 105 15.31 20.45 15.28
CA GLY A 105 15.46 20.29 13.83
C GLY A 105 14.72 19.07 13.30
N LEU A 106 14.84 17.91 13.95
CA LEU A 106 14.11 16.70 13.57
C LEU A 106 12.60 16.87 13.72
N ALA A 107 12.14 17.53 14.79
CA ALA A 107 10.73 17.85 14.98
C ALA A 107 10.21 18.76 13.87
N ALA A 108 10.97 19.80 13.48
CA ALA A 108 10.61 20.69 12.39
C ALA A 108 10.52 19.95 11.04
N MET A 109 11.44 19.03 10.76
CA MET A 109 11.41 18.19 9.55
C MET A 109 10.16 17.29 9.51
N LEU A 110 9.83 16.64 10.63
CA LEU A 110 8.63 15.81 10.74
C LEU A 110 7.35 16.65 10.64
N ALA A 111 7.31 17.83 11.26
CA ALA A 111 6.19 18.75 11.14
C ALA A 111 6.01 19.22 9.69
N SER A 112 7.10 19.56 9.00
CA SER A 112 7.06 19.92 7.58
C SER A 112 6.54 18.76 6.70
N LEU A 113 6.93 17.52 6.97
CA LEU A 113 6.38 16.35 6.28
C LEU A 113 4.88 16.18 6.58
N ALA A 114 4.45 16.41 7.82
CA ALA A 114 3.04 16.31 8.20
C ALA A 114 2.20 17.38 7.49
N VAL A 115 2.68 18.63 7.45
CA VAL A 115 2.04 19.72 6.69
C VAL A 115 1.96 19.35 5.20
N ARG A 116 3.05 18.84 4.62
CA ARG A 116 3.07 18.39 3.23
C ARG A 116 2.08 17.25 2.98
N GLY A 117 2.04 16.25 3.86
CA GLY A 117 1.08 15.16 3.82
C GLY A 117 -0.36 15.65 3.90
N ALA A 118 -0.65 16.66 4.73
CA ALA A 118 -1.97 17.27 4.81
C ALA A 118 -2.36 18.01 3.52
N ILE A 119 -1.41 18.72 2.89
CA ILE A 119 -1.66 19.37 1.59
C ILE A 119 -1.95 18.30 0.53
N ILE A 120 -1.13 17.27 0.43
CA ILE A 120 -1.33 16.15 -0.51
C ILE A 120 -2.66 15.45 -0.26
N ALA A 121 -3.02 15.20 1.01
CA ALA A 121 -4.30 14.61 1.37
C ALA A 121 -5.48 15.46 0.90
N ARG A 122 -5.37 16.80 0.97
CA ARG A 122 -6.38 17.71 0.42
C ARG A 122 -6.46 17.60 -1.10
N GLU A 123 -5.34 17.46 -1.81
CA GLU A 123 -5.36 17.25 -3.26
C GLU A 123 -6.09 15.96 -3.63
N VAL A 124 -5.77 14.85 -2.95
CA VAL A 124 -6.45 13.56 -3.14
C VAL A 124 -7.95 13.64 -2.79
N TRP A 125 -8.29 14.41 -1.76
CA TRP A 125 -9.67 14.51 -1.29
C TRP A 125 -10.55 15.40 -2.18
N LEU A 126 -9.98 16.49 -2.69
CA LEU A 126 -10.74 17.55 -3.37
C LEU A 126 -10.75 17.41 -4.89
N ARG A 127 -9.76 16.71 -5.48
CA ARG A 127 -9.70 16.55 -6.93
C ARG A 127 -10.41 15.28 -7.37
N PRO A 128 -11.18 15.33 -8.48
CA PRO A 128 -11.63 14.12 -9.15
C PRO A 128 -10.43 13.34 -9.72
N LEU A 129 -10.66 12.10 -10.14
CA LEU A 129 -9.65 11.35 -10.88
C LEU A 129 -9.53 11.94 -12.31
N TYR A 130 -8.48 12.72 -12.54
CA TYR A 130 -8.23 13.42 -13.81
C TYR A 130 -6.87 13.13 -14.51
N PRO A 131 -5.80 12.64 -13.84
CA PRO A 131 -4.54 12.38 -14.53
C PRO A 131 -4.71 11.30 -15.60
N TRP A 132 -4.20 11.55 -16.81
CA TRP A 132 -4.53 10.74 -17.99
C TRP A 132 -4.28 9.25 -17.79
N ASP A 133 -3.09 8.86 -17.37
CA ASP A 133 -2.75 7.45 -17.15
C ASP A 133 -3.60 6.82 -16.03
N ALA A 134 -3.81 7.55 -14.93
CA ALA A 134 -4.61 7.09 -13.80
C ALA A 134 -6.06 6.77 -14.22
N TRP A 135 -6.73 7.69 -14.92
CA TRP A 135 -8.11 7.45 -15.34
C TRP A 135 -8.21 6.49 -16.53
N SER A 136 -7.30 6.56 -17.51
CA SER A 136 -7.43 5.80 -18.77
C SER A 136 -6.80 4.41 -18.76
N ALA A 137 -5.77 4.18 -17.93
CA ALA A 137 -5.04 2.91 -17.90
C ALA A 137 -5.32 2.07 -16.63
N TRP A 138 -5.68 2.71 -15.52
CA TRP A 138 -5.80 2.03 -14.23
C TRP A 138 -7.24 1.99 -13.71
N ALA A 139 -8.00 3.06 -13.85
CA ALA A 139 -9.34 3.15 -13.27
C ALA A 139 -10.50 2.79 -14.22
N VAL A 140 -10.30 2.75 -15.55
CA VAL A 140 -11.40 2.37 -16.48
C VAL A 140 -11.88 0.95 -16.19
N LYS A 141 -10.98 -0.04 -16.16
CA LYS A 141 -11.36 -1.44 -15.88
C LYS A 141 -12.15 -1.61 -14.58
N PRO A 142 -11.64 -1.19 -13.41
CA PRO A 142 -12.37 -1.36 -12.16
C PRO A 142 -13.68 -0.56 -12.13
N LYS A 143 -13.74 0.63 -12.73
CA LYS A 143 -14.99 1.39 -12.82
C LYS A 143 -16.03 0.66 -13.68
N THR A 144 -15.62 0.10 -14.81
CA THR A 144 -16.47 -0.73 -15.66
C THR A 144 -16.98 -1.96 -14.90
N TRP A 145 -16.08 -2.70 -14.24
CA TRP A 145 -16.46 -3.88 -13.45
C TRP A 145 -17.40 -3.52 -12.29
N PHE A 146 -17.20 -2.37 -11.65
CA PHE A 146 -18.07 -1.89 -10.58
C PHE A 146 -19.48 -1.54 -11.09
N LEU A 147 -19.57 -0.86 -12.24
CA LEU A 147 -20.84 -0.46 -12.83
C LEU A 147 -21.64 -1.64 -13.40
N LEU A 148 -20.94 -2.67 -13.89
CA LEU A 148 -21.55 -3.93 -14.36
C LEU A 148 -21.82 -4.91 -13.22
N ASP A 149 -21.24 -4.70 -12.04
CA ASP A 149 -21.22 -5.61 -10.88
C ASP A 149 -20.55 -6.98 -11.15
N HIS A 150 -19.82 -7.12 -12.24
CA HIS A 150 -19.05 -8.32 -12.54
C HIS A 150 -17.82 -8.01 -13.36
N TYR A 151 -16.85 -8.92 -13.29
CA TYR A 151 -15.63 -8.87 -14.07
C TYR A 151 -15.95 -9.15 -15.55
N VAL A 152 -15.46 -8.28 -16.43
CA VAL A 152 -15.47 -8.48 -17.88
C VAL A 152 -14.06 -8.37 -18.46
N PRO A 153 -13.72 -9.15 -19.49
CA PRO A 153 -12.40 -9.09 -20.10
C PRO A 153 -12.20 -7.78 -20.86
N PHE A 154 -11.00 -7.23 -20.75
CA PHE A 154 -10.50 -6.17 -21.63
C PHE A 154 -9.54 -6.79 -22.64
N VAL A 155 -9.76 -6.53 -23.92
CA VAL A 155 -9.02 -7.12 -25.03
C VAL A 155 -8.36 -6.05 -25.91
N SER A 156 -7.54 -6.48 -26.86
CA SER A 156 -6.94 -5.58 -27.83
C SER A 156 -8.00 -4.92 -28.73
N MET A 157 -7.69 -3.75 -29.29
CA MET A 157 -8.62 -3.05 -30.20
C MET A 157 -9.02 -3.91 -31.43
N PRO A 158 -8.12 -4.66 -32.10
CA PRO A 158 -8.51 -5.57 -33.18
C PRO A 158 -9.49 -6.67 -32.73
N ASP A 159 -9.26 -7.28 -31.56
CA ASP A 159 -10.15 -8.33 -31.05
C ASP A 159 -11.53 -7.76 -30.70
N TRP A 160 -11.55 -6.54 -30.16
CA TRP A 160 -12.79 -5.82 -29.87
C TRP A 160 -13.58 -5.48 -31.14
N LEU A 161 -12.92 -4.92 -32.17
CA LEU A 161 -13.54 -4.57 -33.46
C LEU A 161 -14.04 -5.79 -34.24
N SER A 162 -13.44 -6.95 -34.02
CA SER A 162 -13.86 -8.21 -34.67
C SER A 162 -14.95 -8.96 -33.92
N SER A 163 -15.26 -8.57 -32.67
CA SER A 163 -16.35 -9.18 -31.90
C SER A 163 -17.71 -8.60 -32.28
N ALA A 164 -18.65 -9.50 -32.61
CA ALA A 164 -20.06 -9.14 -32.86
C ALA A 164 -20.93 -9.17 -31.59
N GLN A 165 -20.41 -9.68 -30.46
CA GLN A 165 -21.20 -10.06 -29.28
C GLN A 165 -21.39 -8.91 -28.26
N GLY A 166 -20.69 -7.78 -28.41
CA GLY A 166 -20.92 -6.56 -27.62
C GLY A 166 -20.57 -6.66 -26.12
N ASP A 167 -19.94 -7.76 -25.73
CA ASP A 167 -19.60 -8.17 -24.36
C ASP A 167 -18.11 -7.97 -24.01
N LEU A 168 -17.31 -7.57 -25.01
CA LEU A 168 -15.90 -7.24 -24.84
C LEU A 168 -15.70 -5.74 -24.66
N TYR A 169 -14.70 -5.39 -23.85
CA TYR A 169 -14.25 -4.02 -23.64
C TYR A 169 -12.81 -3.87 -24.12
N THR A 170 -12.40 -2.64 -24.42
CA THR A 170 -11.02 -2.34 -24.83
C THR A 170 -10.55 -1.02 -24.26
N GLU A 171 -9.23 -0.89 -24.12
CA GLU A 171 -8.53 0.33 -23.76
C GLU A 171 -7.06 0.22 -24.25
N VAL A 172 -6.30 1.32 -24.17
CA VAL A 172 -4.88 1.32 -24.56
C VAL A 172 -4.04 0.37 -23.69
N ALA A 173 -4.32 0.33 -22.38
CA ALA A 173 -3.61 -0.49 -21.39
C ALA A 173 -4.30 -1.84 -21.09
N TRP A 174 -5.03 -2.40 -22.05
CA TRP A 174 -5.86 -3.60 -21.85
C TRP A 174 -5.12 -4.79 -21.22
N HIS A 175 -3.82 -4.93 -21.50
CA HIS A 175 -2.95 -6.01 -21.02
C HIS A 175 -2.29 -5.72 -19.66
N TYR A 176 -2.50 -4.55 -19.06
CA TYR A 176 -1.90 -4.20 -17.78
C TYR A 176 -2.44 -5.08 -16.63
N PRO A 177 -1.60 -5.37 -15.62
CA PRO A 177 -2.01 -6.18 -14.47
C PRO A 177 -3.17 -5.56 -13.69
N ASN A 178 -4.09 -6.41 -13.23
CA ASN A 178 -5.33 -5.96 -12.58
C ASN A 178 -5.21 -5.74 -11.07
N ALA A 179 -4.02 -5.78 -10.48
CA ALA A 179 -3.86 -5.72 -9.03
C ALA A 179 -4.42 -4.42 -8.43
N LEU A 180 -4.15 -3.27 -9.08
CA LEU A 180 -4.65 -1.98 -8.63
C LEU A 180 -6.16 -1.86 -8.80
N ALA A 181 -6.71 -2.40 -9.90
CA ALA A 181 -8.14 -2.44 -10.12
C ALA A 181 -8.87 -3.12 -8.96
N TRP A 182 -8.35 -4.25 -8.45
CA TRP A 182 -8.94 -4.93 -7.30
C TRP A 182 -8.78 -4.17 -5.97
N ILE A 183 -7.71 -3.38 -5.81
CA ILE A 183 -7.55 -2.50 -4.65
C ILE A 183 -8.59 -1.37 -4.69
N GLU A 184 -8.81 -0.74 -5.85
CA GLU A 184 -9.84 0.29 -6.00
C GLU A 184 -11.24 -0.26 -5.73
N LEU A 185 -11.56 -1.44 -6.28
CA LEU A 185 -12.83 -2.13 -6.08
C LEU A 185 -13.09 -2.51 -4.62
N TRP A 186 -12.05 -2.91 -3.89
CA TRP A 186 -12.13 -3.16 -2.46
C TRP A 186 -12.59 -1.92 -1.68
N PHE A 187 -12.02 -0.76 -1.98
CA PHE A 187 -12.40 0.49 -1.33
C PHE A 187 -13.75 1.02 -1.83
N ALA A 188 -14.07 0.86 -3.11
CA ALA A 188 -15.35 1.26 -3.69
C ALA A 188 -16.51 0.47 -3.06
N SER A 189 -16.39 -0.86 -3.01
CA SER A 189 -17.39 -1.74 -2.38
C SER A 189 -17.56 -1.44 -0.89
N ALA A 190 -16.47 -1.23 -0.14
CA ALA A 190 -16.54 -0.87 1.28
C ALA A 190 -17.13 0.53 1.53
N ALA A 191 -16.91 1.48 0.59
CA ALA A 191 -17.51 2.80 0.62
C ALA A 191 -19.01 2.79 0.27
N GLY A 192 -19.50 1.70 -0.31
CA GLY A 192 -20.87 1.57 -0.81
C GLY A 192 -21.10 2.25 -2.16
N GLY A 193 -20.03 2.55 -2.90
CA GLY A 193 -20.12 3.27 -4.17
C GLY A 193 -18.75 3.67 -4.73
N TRP A 194 -18.73 3.99 -6.03
CA TRP A 194 -17.56 4.56 -6.69
C TRP A 194 -17.37 6.03 -6.28
N ILE A 195 -16.65 6.24 -5.18
CA ILE A 195 -16.34 7.58 -4.65
C ILE A 195 -14.85 7.83 -4.85
N GLU A 196 -14.50 8.58 -5.90
CA GLU A 196 -13.12 8.78 -6.38
C GLU A 196 -12.13 9.20 -5.28
N PRO A 197 -12.42 10.17 -4.40
CA PRO A 197 -11.54 10.50 -3.29
C PRO A 197 -11.23 9.31 -2.38
N LEU A 198 -12.23 8.46 -2.09
CA LEU A 198 -12.08 7.34 -1.15
C LEU A 198 -11.30 6.16 -1.75
N ILE A 199 -11.44 5.89 -3.04
CA ILE A 199 -10.68 4.83 -3.72
C ILE A 199 -9.22 5.26 -3.97
N ASN A 200 -8.95 6.57 -3.95
CA ASN A 200 -7.63 7.16 -4.17
C ASN A 200 -6.80 7.35 -2.90
N LEU A 201 -7.43 7.40 -1.71
CA LEU A 201 -6.71 7.46 -0.43
C LEU A 201 -5.62 6.40 -0.21
N PRO A 202 -5.70 5.16 -0.76
CA PRO A 202 -4.64 4.15 -0.64
C PRO A 202 -3.26 4.64 -1.09
N TRP A 203 -3.17 5.57 -2.03
CA TRP A 203 -1.88 6.17 -2.44
C TRP A 203 -1.24 7.00 -1.32
N LEU A 204 -2.05 7.72 -0.54
CA LEU A 204 -1.55 8.41 0.65
C LEU A 204 -1.10 7.42 1.72
N GLY A 205 -1.89 6.37 1.94
CA GLY A 205 -1.52 5.26 2.83
C GLY A 205 -0.20 4.61 2.42
N LEU A 206 0.00 4.40 1.12
CA LEU A 206 1.20 3.84 0.55
C LEU A 206 2.42 4.75 0.73
N TRP A 207 2.26 6.07 0.59
CA TRP A 207 3.34 7.02 0.87
C TRP A 207 3.78 6.97 2.34
N ILE A 208 2.83 6.93 3.28
CA ILE A 208 3.15 6.77 4.71
C ILE A 208 3.87 5.43 4.93
N ALA A 209 3.37 4.35 4.33
CA ALA A 209 3.98 3.03 4.40
C ALA A 209 5.40 3.00 3.84
N LEU A 210 5.64 3.64 2.68
CA LEU A 210 6.95 3.80 2.06
C LEU A 210 7.93 4.44 3.05
N LEU A 211 7.55 5.56 3.67
CA LEU A 211 8.40 6.28 4.62
C LEU A 211 8.69 5.45 5.87
N LEU A 212 7.68 4.80 6.45
CA LEU A 212 7.84 3.94 7.63
C LEU A 212 8.72 2.72 7.33
N GLY A 213 8.52 2.09 6.17
CA GLY A 213 9.29 0.94 5.73
C GLY A 213 10.76 1.29 5.49
N HIS A 214 11.04 2.41 4.81
CA HIS A 214 12.41 2.90 4.60
C HIS A 214 13.10 3.27 5.91
N TYR A 215 12.42 4.03 6.79
CA TYR A 215 12.93 4.32 8.13
C TYR A 215 13.32 3.04 8.87
N GLY A 216 12.40 2.08 8.92
CA GLY A 216 12.61 0.83 9.62
C GLY A 216 13.78 0.02 9.04
N GLN A 217 13.89 -0.06 7.72
CA GLN A 217 14.98 -0.77 7.05
C GLN A 217 16.34 -0.09 7.22
N TRP A 218 16.43 1.24 7.11
CA TRP A 218 17.68 1.95 7.36
C TRP A 218 18.17 1.77 8.80
N ARG A 219 17.24 1.82 9.77
CA ARG A 219 17.56 1.50 11.17
C ARG A 219 18.04 0.06 11.33
N ALA A 220 17.44 -0.89 10.63
CA ALA A 220 17.86 -2.29 10.63
C ALA A 220 19.26 -2.47 10.01
N LEU A 221 19.60 -1.72 8.96
CA LEU A 221 20.93 -1.69 8.33
C LEU A 221 22.01 -0.99 9.18
N GLY A 222 21.66 -0.51 10.38
CA GLY A 222 22.60 0.05 11.36
C GLY A 222 22.71 1.57 11.33
N MET A 223 22.00 2.26 10.45
CA MET A 223 21.97 3.72 10.41
C MET A 223 21.37 4.28 11.69
N ASP A 224 21.94 5.34 12.29
CA ASP A 224 21.41 5.97 13.50
C ASP A 224 20.06 6.70 13.27
N ARG A 225 19.36 7.06 14.35
CA ARG A 225 18.01 7.67 14.28
C ARG A 225 18.01 8.99 13.51
N VAL A 226 19.02 9.83 13.69
CA VAL A 226 19.09 11.17 13.08
C VAL A 226 19.26 11.02 11.58
N ARG A 227 20.24 10.24 11.15
CA ARG A 227 20.47 9.98 9.72
C ARG A 227 19.26 9.35 9.06
N ALA A 228 18.64 8.35 9.69
CA ALA A 228 17.45 7.70 9.14
C ALA A 228 16.30 8.70 8.95
N LEU A 229 16.05 9.60 9.92
CA LEU A 229 15.02 10.63 9.79
C LEU A 229 15.36 11.68 8.73
N ILE A 230 16.62 12.07 8.58
CA ILE A 230 17.05 12.97 7.50
C ILE A 230 16.76 12.33 6.13
N PHE A 231 17.05 11.04 5.96
CA PHE A 231 16.72 10.34 4.71
C PHE A 231 15.21 10.16 4.51
N VAL A 232 14.43 9.96 5.59
CA VAL A 232 12.96 9.92 5.50
C VAL A 232 12.42 11.26 5.01
N TYR A 233 12.94 12.35 5.56
CA TYR A 233 12.60 13.70 5.11
C TYR A 233 12.99 13.92 3.66
N ALA A 234 14.22 13.60 3.28
CA ALA A 234 14.67 13.72 1.90
C ALA A 234 13.75 12.94 0.95
N LEU A 235 13.45 11.68 1.26
CA LEU A 235 12.54 10.84 0.47
C LEU A 235 11.12 11.43 0.42
N GLY A 236 10.50 11.70 1.57
CA GLY A 236 9.12 12.19 1.66
C GLY A 236 8.91 13.60 1.09
N SER A 237 9.97 14.40 1.00
CA SER A 237 9.94 15.74 0.43
C SER A 237 10.17 15.77 -1.09
N LEU A 238 10.50 14.63 -1.72
CA LEU A 238 10.69 14.56 -3.17
C LEU A 238 9.43 15.04 -3.89
N PRO A 239 9.53 16.07 -4.76
CA PRO A 239 8.40 16.56 -5.56
C PRO A 239 7.76 15.45 -6.37
N LEU A 240 8.57 14.58 -6.98
CA LEU A 240 8.09 13.48 -7.81
C LEU A 240 7.21 12.51 -7.03
N LEU A 241 7.59 12.12 -5.81
CA LEU A 241 6.73 11.27 -4.97
C LEU A 241 5.45 12.00 -4.58
N SER A 242 5.54 13.30 -4.29
CA SER A 242 4.36 14.08 -3.90
C SER A 242 3.33 14.13 -5.04
N VAL A 243 3.79 14.28 -6.28
CA VAL A 243 2.91 14.27 -7.47
C VAL A 243 2.22 12.93 -7.62
N HIS A 244 2.92 11.80 -7.48
CA HIS A 244 2.30 10.47 -7.62
C HIS A 244 1.32 10.11 -6.49
N VAL A 245 1.39 10.81 -5.36
CA VAL A 245 0.39 10.66 -4.29
C VAL A 245 -0.79 11.59 -4.52
N ALA A 246 -0.53 12.86 -4.87
CA ALA A 246 -1.58 13.86 -5.11
C ALA A 246 -2.41 13.53 -6.35
N LEU A 247 -1.76 12.99 -7.38
CA LEU A 247 -2.36 12.45 -8.58
C LEU A 247 -2.52 10.95 -8.40
N ALA A 248 -3.36 10.52 -7.46
CA ALA A 248 -3.57 9.10 -7.18
C ALA A 248 -4.14 8.34 -8.40
N GLY A 249 -3.92 7.02 -8.43
CA GLY A 249 -4.35 6.10 -9.48
C GLY A 249 -3.20 5.50 -10.32
N TYR A 250 -1.99 6.05 -10.22
CA TYR A 250 -0.80 5.52 -10.93
C TYR A 250 -0.19 4.29 -10.26
N ALA A 251 0.39 3.39 -11.05
CA ALA A 251 1.13 2.24 -10.52
C ALA A 251 2.55 2.55 -10.02
N ASP A 252 3.13 3.66 -10.45
CA ASP A 252 4.54 4.00 -10.20
C ASP A 252 4.91 3.98 -8.71
N LEU A 253 4.05 4.53 -7.85
CA LEU A 253 4.28 4.55 -6.41
C LEU A 253 4.27 3.14 -5.80
N TRP A 254 3.38 2.26 -6.29
CA TRP A 254 3.31 0.85 -5.87
C TRP A 254 4.56 0.09 -6.28
N VAL A 255 5.00 0.26 -7.54
CA VAL A 255 6.22 -0.36 -8.06
C VAL A 255 7.45 0.16 -7.32
N ALA A 256 7.58 1.48 -7.15
CA ALA A 256 8.69 2.09 -6.43
C ALA A 256 8.76 1.63 -4.98
N THR A 257 7.61 1.49 -4.30
CA THR A 257 7.55 0.99 -2.92
C THR A 257 7.96 -0.47 -2.85
N GLY A 258 7.39 -1.33 -3.71
CA GLY A 258 7.74 -2.75 -3.77
C GLY A 258 9.20 -2.98 -4.10
N PHE A 259 9.73 -2.26 -5.09
CA PHE A 259 11.14 -2.33 -5.48
C PHE A 259 12.07 -1.84 -4.37
N GLY A 260 11.81 -0.66 -3.79
CA GLY A 260 12.63 -0.12 -2.70
C GLY A 260 12.66 -1.04 -1.48
N PHE A 261 11.51 -1.62 -1.13
CA PHE A 261 11.41 -2.64 -0.09
C PHE A 261 12.17 -3.92 -0.46
N GLY A 262 12.08 -4.39 -1.70
CA GLY A 262 12.84 -5.55 -2.17
C GLY A 262 14.35 -5.34 -2.07
N VAL A 263 14.85 -4.20 -2.54
CA VAL A 263 16.27 -3.83 -2.50
C VAL A 263 16.77 -3.73 -1.05
N LEU A 264 16.05 -3.06 -0.16
CA LEU A 264 16.45 -2.92 1.24
C LEU A 264 16.41 -4.26 1.99
N ALA A 265 15.42 -5.11 1.71
CA ALA A 265 15.37 -6.47 2.25
C ALA A 265 16.56 -7.30 1.75
N TRP A 266 16.91 -7.19 0.47
CA TRP A 266 18.07 -7.85 -0.13
C TRP A 266 19.40 -7.37 0.49
N MET A 267 19.58 -6.06 0.67
CA MET A 267 20.76 -5.50 1.34
C MET A 267 20.88 -6.01 2.78
N ARG A 268 19.76 -6.08 3.50
CA ARG A 268 19.74 -6.62 4.87
C ARG A 268 20.12 -8.09 4.89
N TRP A 269 19.59 -8.86 3.95
CA TRP A 269 19.94 -10.26 3.75
C TRP A 269 21.44 -10.43 3.46
N LEU A 270 22.02 -9.61 2.58
CA LEU A 270 23.46 -9.64 2.30
C LEU A 270 24.31 -9.34 3.55
N GLN A 271 23.91 -8.36 4.35
CA GLN A 271 24.67 -7.94 5.54
C GLN A 271 24.60 -8.97 6.68
N ARG A 272 23.45 -9.63 6.86
CA ARG A 272 23.17 -10.42 8.06
C ARG A 272 22.94 -11.91 7.81
N ARG A 273 22.80 -12.32 6.55
CA ARG A 273 22.42 -13.68 6.14
C ARG A 273 21.17 -14.19 6.86
N GLU A 274 20.25 -13.29 7.22
CA GLU A 274 18.97 -13.62 7.86
C GLU A 274 18.20 -14.59 6.94
N ARG A 275 17.83 -15.78 7.44
CA ARG A 275 16.97 -16.74 6.72
C ARG A 275 15.51 -16.39 6.88
#